data_AF-A0A9E3F4E9-F1
#
_entry.id   AF-A0A9E3F4E9-F1
#
_cell.length_a   1.000
_cell.length_b   1.000
_cell.length_c   1.000
_cell.angle_alpha   90.00
_cell.angle_beta   90.00
_cell.angle_gamma   90.00
#
_symmetry.space_group_name_H-M   'P 1'
#
loop_
_entity.id
_entity.type
_entity.pdbx_description
1 polymer ?
#
loop_
_entity_poly.entity_id
_entity_poly.type
_entity_poly.pdbx_seq_one_letter_code
_entity_poly.pdbx_strand_id
1 'polypeptide(L)'
;MMLGQMIERLGDEAFAAEAMIALGDLALMVEIDAAARSFEVTPAAYAIFAAQGFASHASDDDWLALMTAMERAEDPGTACLKHMLVWSLRHDSGSCDCHHA
;
A
#
# COMPACT_ATOMS: atom_id res chain seq x y z
N MET A 1 -16.15 -3.33 -8.83
CA MET A 1 -15.31 -4.43 -8.31
C MET A 1 -15.56 -4.56 -6.82
N MET A 2 -15.54 -5.78 -6.26
CA MET A 2 -15.61 -6.00 -4.81
C MET A 2 -14.20 -5.85 -4.23
N LEU A 3 -14.06 -5.18 -3.08
CA LEU A 3 -12.76 -4.84 -2.46
C LEU A 3 -11.85 -6.06 -2.26
N GLY A 4 -12.42 -7.22 -1.89
CA GLY A 4 -11.65 -8.47 -1.76
C GLY A 4 -10.97 -8.90 -3.06
N GLN A 5 -11.63 -8.78 -4.21
CA GLN A 5 -11.03 -9.09 -5.51
C GLN A 5 -9.92 -8.11 -5.90
N MET A 6 -10.00 -6.86 -5.42
CA MET A 6 -8.97 -5.87 -5.65
C MET A 6 -7.71 -6.18 -4.85
N ILE A 7 -7.88 -6.55 -3.57
CA ILE A 7 -6.77 -6.95 -2.68
C ILE A 7 -6.09 -8.22 -3.21
N GLU A 8 -6.88 -9.22 -3.65
CA GLU A 8 -6.32 -10.43 -4.28
C GLU A 8 -5.47 -10.09 -5.51
N ARG A 9 -5.95 -9.19 -6.37
CA ARG A 9 -5.20 -8.76 -7.56
C ARG A 9 -3.95 -7.95 -7.23
N LEU A 10 -3.97 -7.16 -6.17
CA LEU A 10 -2.77 -6.47 -5.67
C LEU A 10 -1.72 -7.43 -5.12
N GLY A 11 -2.07 -8.69 -4.86
CA GLY A 11 -1.11 -9.76 -4.58
C GLY A 11 -0.31 -10.24 -5.80
N ASP A 12 -0.68 -9.82 -7.02
CA ASP A 12 0.06 -10.12 -8.25
C ASP A 12 1.09 -9.02 -8.56
N GLU A 13 2.36 -9.41 -8.75
CA GLU A 13 3.46 -8.47 -8.90
C GLU A 13 3.37 -7.64 -10.19
N ALA A 14 2.86 -8.22 -11.29
CA ALA A 14 2.71 -7.51 -12.55
C ALA A 14 1.60 -6.46 -12.45
N PHE A 15 0.47 -6.82 -11.85
CA PHE A 15 -0.61 -5.88 -11.57
C PHE A 15 -0.19 -4.78 -10.59
N ALA A 16 0.56 -5.12 -9.55
CA ALA A 16 1.09 -4.14 -8.60
C ALA A 16 2.05 -3.15 -9.28
N ALA A 17 2.94 -3.64 -10.15
CA ALA A 17 3.85 -2.80 -10.93
C ALA A 17 3.10 -1.85 -11.87
N GLU A 18 2.09 -2.35 -12.60
CA GLU A 18 1.25 -1.51 -13.47
C GLU A 18 0.49 -0.45 -12.67
N ALA A 19 -0.09 -0.82 -11.53
CA ALA A 19 -0.84 0.09 -10.67
C ALA A 19 0.07 1.16 -10.03
N MET A 20 1.32 0.83 -9.69
CA MET A 20 2.31 1.80 -9.24
C MET A 20 2.71 2.80 -10.35
N ILE A 21 2.77 2.37 -11.61
CA ILE A 21 3.01 3.28 -12.74
C ILE A 21 1.80 4.19 -12.94
N ALA A 22 0.59 3.63 -12.88
CA ALA A 22 -0.66 4.38 -13.02
C ALA A 22 -0.87 5.42 -11.91
N LEU A 23 -0.33 5.16 -10.72
CA LEU A 23 -0.38 6.07 -9.58
C LEU A 23 0.25 7.44 -9.85
N GLY A 24 1.30 7.49 -10.67
CA GLY A 24 1.92 8.74 -11.11
C GLY A 24 2.51 9.63 -10.00
N ASP A 25 2.64 9.12 -8.78
CA ASP A 25 3.08 9.86 -7.60
C ASP A 25 4.58 9.60 -7.32
N LEU A 26 5.44 10.38 -7.98
CA LEU A 26 6.89 10.18 -7.92
C LEU A 26 7.44 10.30 -6.48
N ALA A 27 6.88 11.19 -5.67
CA ALA A 27 7.33 11.37 -4.29
C ALA A 27 7.06 10.11 -3.46
N LEU A 28 5.85 9.56 -3.57
CA LEU A 28 5.49 8.31 -2.91
C LEU A 28 6.33 7.13 -3.42
N MET A 29 6.65 7.08 -4.72
CA MET A 29 7.52 6.04 -5.28
C MET A 29 8.95 6.07 -4.70
N VAL A 30 9.48 7.26 -4.37
CA VAL A 30 10.79 7.39 -3.70
C VAL A 30 10.73 6.85 -2.27
N GLU A 31 9.66 7.14 -1.54
CA GLU A 31 9.45 6.60 -0.19
C GLU A 31 9.33 5.07 -0.21
N ILE A 32 8.59 4.53 -1.18
CA ILE A 32 8.44 3.08 -1.38
C ILE A 32 9.76 2.43 -1.73
N ASP A 33 10.56 3.00 -2.63
CA ASP A 33 11.88 2.45 -2.98
C ASP A 33 12.83 2.44 -1.77
N ALA A 34 12.78 3.47 -0.91
CA ALA A 34 13.55 3.51 0.32
C ALA A 34 13.11 2.40 1.31
N ALA A 35 11.81 2.22 1.52
CA ALA A 35 11.27 1.18 2.39
C ALA A 35 11.55 -0.23 1.83
N ALA A 36 11.33 -0.44 0.53
CA ALA A 36 11.61 -1.71 -0.13
C ALA A 36 13.08 -2.14 0.05
N ARG A 37 14.02 -1.18 -0.03
CA ARG A 37 15.45 -1.44 0.23
C ARG A 37 15.73 -1.82 1.68
N SER A 38 15.05 -1.24 2.68
CA SER A 38 15.25 -1.64 4.07
C SER A 38 14.76 -3.06 4.36
N PHE A 39 13.81 -3.56 3.57
CA PHE A 39 13.31 -4.93 3.64
C PHE A 39 13.97 -5.89 2.62
N GLU A 40 14.97 -5.43 1.85
CA GLU A 40 15.65 -6.20 0.79
C GLU A 40 14.72 -6.78 -0.29
N VAL A 41 13.65 -6.04 -0.63
CA VAL A 41 12.62 -6.47 -1.60
C VAL A 41 12.50 -5.47 -2.76
N THR A 42 11.81 -5.87 -3.82
CA THR A 42 11.47 -4.95 -4.92
C THR A 42 10.33 -4.01 -4.50
N PRO A 43 10.19 -2.82 -5.10
CA PRO A 43 9.03 -1.94 -4.86
C PRO A 43 7.69 -2.63 -5.11
N ALA A 44 7.62 -3.53 -6.11
CA ALA A 44 6.41 -4.28 -6.42
C ALA A 44 6.09 -5.32 -5.34
N ALA A 45 7.11 -6.02 -4.84
CA ALA A 45 6.97 -6.90 -3.69
C ALA A 45 6.55 -6.13 -2.42
N TYR A 46 7.09 -4.92 -2.20
CA TYR A 46 6.65 -4.04 -1.11
C TYR A 46 5.17 -3.67 -1.23
N ALA A 47 4.68 -3.37 -2.43
CA ALA A 47 3.25 -3.10 -2.65
C ALA A 47 2.35 -4.30 -2.30
N ILE A 48 2.79 -5.52 -2.62
CA ILE A 48 2.11 -6.75 -2.22
C ILE A 48 2.09 -6.87 -0.69
N PHE A 49 3.22 -6.64 -0.02
CA PHE A 49 3.30 -6.67 1.44
C PHE A 49 2.41 -5.61 2.09
N ALA A 50 2.36 -4.40 1.54
CA ALA A 50 1.50 -3.33 2.03
C ALA A 50 0.01 -3.73 1.95
N ALA A 51 -0.42 -4.34 0.84
CA ALA A 51 -1.79 -4.80 0.68
C ALA A 51 -2.14 -5.93 1.68
N GLN A 52 -1.25 -6.90 1.87
CA GLN A 52 -1.44 -8.00 2.82
C GLN A 52 -1.38 -7.52 4.28
N GLY A 53 -0.45 -6.63 4.59
CA GLY A 53 -0.25 -6.01 5.89
C GLY A 53 -1.48 -5.21 6.31
N PHE A 54 -2.00 -4.38 5.40
CA PHE A 54 -3.26 -3.67 5.60
C PHE A 54 -4.41 -4.65 5.85
N ALA A 55 -4.59 -5.65 4.97
CA ALA A 55 -5.68 -6.61 5.13
C ALA A 55 -5.65 -7.37 6.47
N SER A 56 -4.46 -7.56 7.04
CA SER A 56 -4.26 -8.32 8.27
C SER A 56 -4.30 -7.47 9.55
N HIS A 57 -3.90 -6.19 9.48
CA HIS A 57 -3.67 -5.37 10.67
C HIS A 57 -4.39 -4.00 10.67
N ALA A 58 -5.03 -3.61 9.57
CA ALA A 58 -5.78 -2.36 9.52
C ALA A 58 -6.95 -2.39 10.50
N SER A 59 -7.14 -1.28 11.20
CA SER A 59 -8.27 -1.07 12.10
C SER A 59 -9.56 -0.76 11.34
N ASP A 60 -10.71 -0.81 12.01
CA ASP A 60 -12.00 -0.42 11.41
C ASP A 60 -11.97 1.04 10.88
N ASP A 61 -11.25 1.94 11.55
CA ASP A 61 -11.08 3.32 11.13
C ASP A 61 -10.23 3.42 9.85
N ASP A 62 -9.17 2.61 9.73
CA ASP A 62 -8.36 2.52 8.51
C ASP A 62 -9.20 1.99 7.33
N TRP A 63 -10.03 0.98 7.56
CA TRP A 63 -10.97 0.48 6.55
C TRP A 63 -11.98 1.54 6.12
N LEU A 64 -12.52 2.31 7.06
CA LEU A 64 -13.44 3.40 6.76
C LEU A 64 -12.76 4.51 5.94
N ALA A 65 -11.51 4.84 6.27
CA ALA A 65 -10.71 5.82 5.55
C ALA A 65 -10.42 5.36 4.11
N LEU A 66 -10.09 4.08 3.92
CA LEU A 66 -9.92 3.48 2.60
C LEU A 66 -11.20 3.58 1.76
N MET A 67 -12.34 3.17 2.32
CA MET A 67 -13.64 3.23 1.62
C MET A 67 -13.98 4.67 1.21
N THR A 68 -13.77 5.63 2.11
CA THR A 68 -14.00 7.05 1.83
C THR A 68 -13.06 7.58 0.73
N ALA A 69 -11.80 7.15 0.71
CA ALA A 69 -10.85 7.53 -0.34
C ALA A 69 -11.26 6.96 -1.70
N MET A 70 -11.69 5.70 -1.74
CA MET A 70 -12.13 5.03 -2.96
C MET A 70 -13.40 5.64 -3.54
N GLU A 71 -14.38 6.01 -2.71
CA GLU A 71 -15.64 6.64 -3.15
C GLU A 71 -15.42 8.00 -3.82
N ARG A 72 -14.34 8.70 -3.46
CA ARG A 72 -14.05 10.06 -3.94
C ARG A 72 -13.09 10.08 -5.12
N ALA A 73 -12.48 8.95 -5.45
CA ALA A 73 -11.47 8.86 -6.49
C ALA A 73 -12.09 8.58 -7.86
N GLU A 74 -11.52 9.19 -8.90
CA GLU A 74 -11.85 8.87 -10.30
C GLU A 74 -11.43 7.44 -10.67
N ASP A 75 -10.33 6.96 -10.08
CA ASP A 75 -9.87 5.57 -10.14
C ASP A 75 -9.79 4.97 -8.72
N PRO A 76 -10.82 4.23 -8.30
CA PRO A 76 -10.85 3.55 -7.00
C PRO A 76 -9.73 2.53 -6.82
N GLY A 77 -9.20 1.94 -7.90
CA GLY A 77 -8.13 0.96 -7.82
C GLY A 77 -6.80 1.61 -7.43
N THR A 78 -6.46 2.71 -8.11
CA THR A 78 -5.29 3.52 -7.79
C THR A 78 -5.38 4.12 -6.38
N ALA A 79 -6.58 4.61 -5.99
CA ALA A 79 -6.80 5.12 -4.63
C ALA A 79 -6.62 4.04 -3.55
N CYS A 80 -7.10 2.83 -3.82
CA CYS A 80 -6.94 1.68 -2.92
C CYS A 80 -5.46 1.35 -2.70
N LEU A 81 -4.69 1.19 -3.78
CA LEU A 81 -3.26 0.91 -3.70
C LEU A 81 -2.50 2.03 -2.97
N LYS A 82 -2.76 3.30 -3.34
CA LYS A 82 -2.12 4.46 -2.69
C LYS A 82 -2.37 4.45 -1.18
N HIS A 83 -3.59 4.16 -0.77
CA HIS A 83 -3.97 4.15 0.63
C HIS A 83 -3.21 3.06 1.41
N MET A 84 -3.14 1.84 0.87
CA MET A 84 -2.41 0.73 1.48
C MET A 84 -0.91 1.02 1.61
N LEU A 85 -0.29 1.60 0.57
CA LEU A 85 1.12 1.98 0.59
C LEU A 85 1.42 3.04 1.65
N VAL A 86 0.61 4.10 1.70
CA VAL A 86 0.75 5.18 2.70
C VAL A 86 0.54 4.67 4.12
N TRP A 87 -0.43 3.76 4.32
CA TRP A 87 -0.66 3.12 5.61
C TRP A 87 0.55 2.27 6.02
N SER A 88 1.10 1.46 5.11
CA SER A 88 2.25 0.59 5.38
C SER A 88 3.50 1.41 5.74
N LEU A 89 3.81 2.48 5.00
CA LEU A 89 4.95 3.34 5.30
C LEU A 89 4.87 3.97 6.70
N ARG A 90 3.67 4.35 7.15
CA ARG A 90 3.46 4.87 8.51
C ARG A 90 3.63 3.78 9.56
N HIS A 91 3.13 2.58 9.27
CA HIS A 91 3.26 1.43 10.16
C HIS A 91 4.73 0.99 10.33
N ASP A 92 5.49 0.98 9.23
CA ASP A 92 6.91 0.62 9.20
C ASP A 92 7.79 1.68 9.88
N SER A 93 7.43 2.95 9.74
CA SER A 93 8.11 4.04 10.46
C SER A 93 7.93 3.91 11.98
N GLY A 94 6.74 3.51 12.44
CA GLY A 94 6.46 3.30 13.86
C GLY A 94 7.07 2.03 14.46
N SER A 95 7.35 1.00 13.64
CA SER A 95 8.05 -0.22 14.08
C SER A 95 9.57 -0.05 14.17
N CYS A 96 10.14 0.96 13.48
CA CYS A 96 11.55 1.30 13.61
C CYS A 96 11.90 1.92 14.99
N ASP A 97 10.93 2.58 15.64
CA ASP A 97 11.13 3.25 16.95
C ASP A 97 11.18 2.29 18.15
N CYS A 98 10.77 1.02 18.02
CA CYS A 98 10.72 0.05 19.13
C CYS A 98 11.89 -0.95 19.18
N HIS A 99 12.82 -0.93 18.21
CA HIS A 99 13.98 -1.84 18.17
C HIS A 99 15.29 -1.21 18.67
N HIS A 100 15.21 -0.22 19.56
CA HIS A 100 16.35 0.39 20.24
C HIS A 100 16.01 0.71 21.71
N ALA A 101 15.86 -0.33 22.54
CA ALA A 101 15.81 -0.21 23.99
C ALA A 101 16.53 -1.39 24.66
#